data_AF-A0A8T6MPW1-F1
#
_entry.id   AF-A0A8T6MPW1-F1
#
_cell.length_a   1.000
_cell.length_b   1.000
_cell.length_c   1.000
_cell.angle_alpha   90.00
_cell.angle_beta   90.00
_cell.angle_gamma   90.00
#
_symmetry.space_group_name_H-M   'P 1'
#
loop_
_entity.id
_entity.type
_entity.pdbx_description
1 polymer ?
#
loop_
_entity_poly.entity_id
_entity_poly.type
_entity_poly.pdbx_seq_one_letter_code
_entity_poly.pdbx_strand_id
1 'polypeptide(L)'
;MKIIIAVLLVASLFSSAAYAQITFGDPAEQEVSVKISDNGDVHVTHHVKDSKKTQQVEFLSPDYTNFTIIDEDNEEPQYAEASGQNPGIVLFPTKNNVTIEYDIPNAVKQRSGMWTWDYRYLANTEFYLPSSVKLPYVNGNLIQLGNQKGIQCHGCQVFLEYELEPTIITKQVEWEGKSFDVKIITLADIPKLDLDQPAKSLSFEVTEPGKHITLVIPRELLWSPYDVALNDKLILKQERLDVDGKVWLHIIPKEKGTLKITGVSVVPEFPFATILVLSTAMAAIVYTTRFSRR
;
A
#
# COMPACT_ATOMS: atom_id res chain seq x y z
N MET A 1 20.15 18.21 -43.95
CA MET A 1 21.10 19.13 -43.30
C MET A 1 20.59 19.31 -41.87
N LYS A 2 21.22 18.66 -40.88
CA LYS A 2 20.79 18.70 -39.47
C LYS A 2 21.35 19.97 -38.85
N ILE A 3 20.48 20.86 -38.35
CA ILE A 3 20.91 22.03 -37.58
C ILE A 3 20.71 21.65 -36.11
N ILE A 4 21.80 21.24 -35.46
CA ILE A 4 21.85 21.07 -34.00
C ILE A 4 22.19 22.45 -33.45
N ILE A 5 21.22 23.11 -32.82
CA ILE A 5 21.44 24.39 -32.15
C ILE A 5 21.81 24.09 -30.69
N ALA A 6 23.11 24.04 -30.40
CA ALA A 6 23.60 24.07 -29.03
C ALA A 6 23.67 25.54 -28.58
N VAL A 7 22.75 25.96 -27.71
CA VAL A 7 22.77 27.31 -27.11
C VAL A 7 23.58 27.24 -25.81
N LEU A 8 24.78 27.83 -25.80
CA LEU A 8 25.60 27.98 -24.61
C LEU A 8 25.36 29.37 -24.00
N LEU A 9 24.56 29.43 -22.93
CA LEU A 9 24.26 30.69 -22.22
C LEU A 9 25.28 30.91 -21.10
N VAL A 10 26.23 31.82 -21.33
CA VAL A 10 27.16 32.30 -20.31
C VAL A 10 26.42 33.31 -19.44
N ALA A 11 25.87 32.86 -18.31
CA ALA A 11 25.28 33.74 -17.31
C ALA A 11 26.39 34.53 -16.60
N SER A 12 26.36 35.85 -16.73
CA SER A 12 27.27 36.75 -16.02
C SER A 12 26.96 36.72 -14.52
N LEU A 13 28.04 36.60 -13.76
CA LEU A 13 28.11 36.54 -12.30
C LEU A 13 27.49 37.78 -11.64
N PHE A 14 27.12 37.64 -10.37
CA PHE A 14 26.67 38.66 -9.41
C PHE A 14 25.17 38.91 -9.30
N SER A 15 24.44 37.93 -8.77
CA SER A 15 23.42 38.23 -7.75
C SER A 15 23.34 37.08 -6.74
N SER A 16 23.45 37.42 -5.46
CA SER A 16 23.31 36.50 -4.33
C SER A 16 21.85 36.10 -4.14
N ALA A 17 21.28 35.40 -5.11
CA ALA A 17 20.03 34.69 -4.95
C ALA A 17 20.36 33.30 -4.43
N ALA A 18 20.26 33.14 -3.10
CA ALA A 18 20.19 31.82 -2.49
C ALA A 18 19.05 31.03 -3.15
N TYR A 19 19.39 29.92 -3.81
CA TYR A 19 18.48 28.87 -4.26
C TYR A 19 17.21 29.32 -5.03
N ALA A 20 17.38 30.04 -6.14
CA ALA A 20 16.35 30.02 -7.20
C ALA A 20 16.78 28.96 -8.23
N GLN A 21 16.16 27.77 -8.16
CA GLN A 21 16.25 26.80 -9.25
C GLN A 21 15.62 27.45 -10.48
N ILE A 22 16.39 27.63 -11.55
CA ILE A 22 15.87 28.21 -12.80
C ILE A 22 14.98 27.15 -13.44
N THR A 23 13.67 27.27 -13.27
CA THR A 23 12.66 26.45 -13.96
C THR A 23 12.32 27.12 -15.30
N PHE A 24 12.41 26.38 -16.40
CA PHE A 24 12.06 26.86 -17.74
C PHE A 24 10.76 26.21 -18.20
N GLY A 25 9.67 26.98 -18.17
CA GLY A 25 8.33 26.51 -18.51
C GLY A 25 7.46 26.21 -17.29
N ASP A 26 6.17 25.98 -17.54
CA ASP A 26 5.21 25.53 -16.52
C ASP A 26 5.35 23.99 -16.34
N PRO A 27 5.11 23.42 -15.15
CA PRO A 27 5.03 21.96 -15.01
C PRO A 27 4.01 21.36 -15.98
N ALA A 28 4.37 20.25 -16.62
CA ALA A 28 3.49 19.54 -17.54
C ALA A 28 2.19 19.07 -16.86
N GLU A 29 1.06 19.21 -17.56
CA GLU A 29 -0.18 18.50 -17.24
C GLU A 29 -0.04 17.09 -17.82
N GLN A 30 0.07 16.08 -16.95
CA GLN A 30 0.45 14.73 -17.35
C GLN A 30 -0.10 13.64 -16.44
N GLU A 31 -0.21 12.44 -16.99
CA GLU A 31 -0.38 11.18 -16.26
C GLU A 31 0.85 10.31 -16.47
N VAL A 32 1.26 9.60 -15.42
CA VAL A 32 2.46 8.75 -15.45
C VAL A 32 2.05 7.30 -15.27
N SER A 33 2.57 6.43 -16.12
CA SER A 33 2.48 4.98 -15.97
C SER A 33 3.86 4.42 -15.66
N VAL A 34 3.90 3.52 -14.70
CA VAL A 34 5.11 2.91 -14.16
C VAL A 34 4.90 1.41 -14.16
N LYS A 35 5.65 0.70 -14.99
CA LYS A 35 5.61 -0.76 -15.07
C LYS A 35 6.88 -1.36 -14.49
N ILE A 36 6.73 -2.06 -13.37
CA ILE A 36 7.84 -2.66 -12.64
C ILE A 36 8.01 -4.11 -13.11
N SER A 37 9.24 -4.50 -13.44
CA SER A 37 9.60 -5.87 -13.80
C SER A 37 10.00 -6.71 -12.58
N ASP A 38 10.11 -8.03 -12.76
CA ASP A 38 10.51 -8.96 -11.68
C ASP A 38 11.94 -8.72 -11.16
N ASN A 39 12.81 -8.05 -11.93
CA ASN A 39 14.18 -7.70 -11.53
C ASN A 39 14.30 -6.28 -10.95
N GLY A 40 13.20 -5.56 -10.77
CA GLY A 40 13.19 -4.21 -10.18
C GLY A 40 13.57 -3.08 -11.14
N ASP A 41 13.71 -3.37 -12.43
CA ASP A 41 13.74 -2.35 -13.47
C ASP A 41 12.34 -1.78 -13.68
N VAL A 42 12.28 -0.55 -14.17
CA VAL A 42 11.02 0.16 -14.37
C VAL A 42 10.96 0.75 -15.75
N HIS A 43 9.87 0.48 -16.45
CA HIS A 43 9.50 1.21 -17.65
C HIS A 43 8.56 2.34 -17.26
N VAL A 44 8.87 3.57 -17.68
CA VAL A 44 8.11 4.77 -17.37
C VAL A 44 7.53 5.32 -18.66
N THR A 45 6.23 5.65 -18.62
CA THR A 45 5.53 6.35 -19.70
C THR A 45 4.91 7.61 -19.12
N HIS A 46 5.23 8.77 -19.68
CA HIS A 46 4.51 10.02 -19.41
C HIS A 46 3.55 10.28 -20.57
N HIS A 47 2.28 10.51 -20.26
CA HIS A 47 1.29 11.03 -21.20
C HIS A 47 1.09 12.52 -20.90
N VAL A 48 1.74 13.36 -21.70
CA VAL A 48 1.76 14.81 -21.54
C VAL A 48 0.73 15.43 -22.46
N LYS A 49 -0.15 16.26 -21.91
CA LYS A 49 -1.18 16.94 -22.68
C LYS A 49 -0.61 18.06 -23.53
N ASP A 50 -1.20 18.26 -24.71
CA ASP A 50 -0.88 19.38 -25.60
C ASP A 50 -0.95 20.74 -24.90
N SER A 51 -0.10 21.67 -25.33
CA SER A 51 -0.06 23.00 -24.75
C SER A 51 0.48 24.05 -25.71
N LYS A 52 -0.11 25.24 -25.65
CA LYS A 52 0.41 26.45 -26.32
C LYS A 52 1.59 27.08 -25.58
N LYS A 53 1.94 26.57 -24.41
CA LYS A 53 3.06 27.02 -23.58
C LYS A 53 4.15 25.96 -23.55
N THR A 54 5.37 26.40 -23.28
CA THR A 54 6.46 25.51 -22.93
C THR A 54 6.16 24.79 -21.62
N GLN A 55 6.34 23.47 -21.60
CA GLN A 55 6.12 22.61 -20.44
C GLN A 55 7.42 21.94 -19.99
N GLN A 56 7.56 21.71 -18.68
CA GLN A 56 8.67 20.97 -18.12
C GLN A 56 8.19 19.59 -17.65
N VAL A 57 8.91 18.54 -18.08
CA VAL A 57 8.72 17.16 -17.63
C VAL A 57 10.00 16.72 -16.94
N GLU A 58 9.94 16.49 -15.64
CA GLU A 58 11.07 15.92 -14.88
C GLU A 58 11.06 14.39 -15.02
N PHE A 59 12.24 13.79 -15.20
CA PHE A 59 12.40 12.35 -15.14
C PHE A 59 12.42 11.86 -13.70
N LEU A 60 11.95 10.62 -13.51
CA LEU A 60 11.94 9.98 -12.20
C LEU A 60 13.33 9.60 -11.68
N SER A 61 14.34 9.52 -12.56
CA SER A 61 15.72 9.20 -12.21
C SER A 61 16.70 9.80 -13.22
N PRO A 62 17.91 10.23 -12.80
CA PRO A 62 18.98 10.63 -13.71
C PRO A 62 19.59 9.47 -14.51
N ASP A 63 19.46 8.23 -14.02
CA ASP A 63 20.09 7.05 -14.60
C ASP A 63 19.20 6.34 -15.63
N TYR A 64 18.38 7.10 -16.37
CA TYR A 64 17.45 6.53 -17.35
C TYR A 64 18.15 6.03 -18.61
N THR A 65 17.52 5.07 -19.28
CA THR A 65 17.97 4.51 -20.57
C THR A 65 16.80 4.39 -21.54
N ASN A 66 17.07 4.05 -22.80
CA ASN A 66 16.03 3.76 -23.81
C ASN A 66 14.99 4.87 -24.01
N PHE A 67 15.41 6.13 -23.92
CA PHE A 67 14.53 7.29 -24.05
C PHE A 67 13.92 7.42 -25.44
N THR A 68 12.61 7.66 -25.49
CA THR A 68 11.84 8.00 -26.68
C THR A 68 10.83 9.10 -26.37
N ILE A 69 10.52 9.90 -27.38
CA ILE A 69 9.49 10.94 -27.31
C ILE A 69 8.80 11.05 -28.66
N ILE A 70 7.49 10.86 -28.67
CA ILE A 70 6.66 10.89 -29.88
C ILE A 70 5.33 11.57 -29.57
N ASP A 71 4.77 12.25 -30.56
CA ASP A 71 3.40 12.73 -30.50
C ASP A 71 2.40 11.68 -31.06
N GLU A 72 1.11 12.03 -31.06
CA GLU A 72 0.04 11.16 -31.56
C GLU A 72 0.17 10.79 -33.05
N ASP A 73 0.90 11.58 -33.84
CA ASP A 73 1.19 11.33 -35.26
C ASP A 73 2.47 10.50 -35.45
N ASN A 74 3.13 10.06 -34.36
CA ASN A 74 4.45 9.41 -34.32
C ASN A 74 5.59 10.31 -34.81
N GLU A 75 5.44 11.63 -34.69
CA GLU A 75 6.49 12.60 -34.97
C GLU A 75 7.22 13.00 -33.67
N GLU A 76 8.52 13.30 -33.77
CA GLU A 76 9.31 13.80 -32.63
C GLU A 76 8.99 15.29 -32.41
N PRO A 77 8.38 15.69 -31.28
CA PRO A 77 8.11 17.09 -31.01
C PRO A 77 9.42 17.85 -30.75
N GLN A 78 9.37 19.19 -30.79
CA GLN A 78 10.53 19.99 -30.42
C GLN A 78 10.68 20.02 -28.88
N TYR A 79 11.86 19.65 -28.38
CA TYR A 79 12.21 19.74 -26.96
C TYR A 79 13.68 20.15 -26.78
N ALA A 80 14.03 20.48 -25.55
CA ALA A 80 15.41 20.63 -25.09
C ALA A 80 15.61 19.79 -23.82
N GLU A 81 16.78 19.17 -23.68
CA GLU A 81 17.14 18.48 -22.44
C GLU A 81 17.46 19.50 -21.35
N ALA A 82 16.86 19.32 -20.18
CA ALA A 82 17.17 20.08 -18.98
C ALA A 82 18.13 19.25 -18.11
N SER A 83 19.40 19.67 -18.07
CA SER A 83 20.39 19.09 -17.16
C SER A 83 20.39 19.82 -15.82
N GLY A 84 20.58 19.08 -14.72
CA GLY A 84 20.56 19.65 -13.36
C GLY A 84 20.41 18.56 -12.29
N GLN A 85 20.03 18.96 -11.07
CA GLN A 85 19.74 17.99 -9.99
C GLN A 85 18.52 17.10 -10.30
N ASN A 86 17.52 17.65 -11.01
CA ASN A 86 16.37 16.92 -11.54
C ASN A 86 16.45 16.96 -13.07
N PRO A 87 17.04 15.95 -13.73
CA PRO A 87 17.07 15.92 -15.18
C PRO A 87 15.66 15.74 -15.73
N GLY A 88 15.46 16.23 -16.94
CA GLY A 88 14.18 16.16 -17.62
C GLY A 88 14.25 16.82 -18.98
N ILE A 89 13.08 17.21 -19.48
CA ILE A 89 12.97 17.94 -20.74
C ILE A 89 12.12 19.19 -20.59
N VAL A 90 12.42 20.15 -21.45
CA VAL A 90 11.60 21.32 -21.74
C VAL A 90 10.93 21.06 -23.08
N LEU A 91 9.64 20.75 -23.05
CA LEU A 91 8.81 20.53 -24.22
C LEU A 91 8.32 21.88 -24.76
N PHE A 92 8.64 22.20 -26.01
CA PHE A 92 8.11 23.40 -26.66
C PHE A 92 6.62 23.23 -26.98
N PRO A 93 5.87 24.31 -27.25
CA PRO A 93 4.44 24.23 -27.55
C PRO A 93 4.11 23.15 -28.59
N THR A 94 3.20 22.25 -28.25
CA THR A 94 2.76 21.16 -29.12
C THR A 94 1.29 21.33 -29.51
N LYS A 95 0.90 20.70 -30.63
CA LYS A 95 -0.50 20.64 -31.08
C LYS A 95 -1.21 19.36 -30.66
N ASN A 96 -0.43 18.31 -30.45
CA ASN A 96 -0.88 16.97 -30.09
C ASN A 96 -0.33 16.63 -28.69
N ASN A 97 -0.96 15.66 -28.04
CA ASN A 97 -0.39 15.07 -26.84
C ASN A 97 0.92 14.37 -27.17
N VAL A 98 1.78 14.26 -26.16
CA VAL A 98 3.11 13.69 -26.30
C VAL A 98 3.26 12.52 -25.34
N THR A 99 3.79 11.42 -25.85
CA THR A 99 4.20 10.25 -25.07
C THR A 99 5.72 10.25 -24.94
N ILE A 100 6.20 10.21 -23.70
CA ILE A 100 7.62 10.11 -23.38
C ILE A 100 7.83 8.78 -22.67
N GLU A 101 8.76 7.96 -23.16
CA GLU A 101 9.07 6.67 -22.55
C GLU A 101 10.56 6.56 -22.26
N TYR A 102 10.89 5.86 -21.18
CA TYR A 102 12.26 5.49 -20.85
C TYR A 102 12.27 4.38 -19.80
N ASP A 103 13.43 3.75 -19.62
CA ASP A 103 13.64 2.73 -18.60
C ASP A 103 14.52 3.26 -17.46
N ILE A 104 14.28 2.81 -16.24
CA ILE A 104 15.14 3.05 -15.08
C ILE A 104 15.64 1.69 -14.57
N PRO A 105 16.94 1.39 -14.73
CA PRO A 105 17.52 0.16 -14.21
C PRO A 105 17.58 0.22 -12.68
N ASN A 106 17.23 -0.89 -12.02
CA ASN A 106 17.31 -1.06 -10.56
C ASN A 106 16.60 0.05 -9.75
N ALA A 107 15.49 0.59 -10.27
CA ALA A 107 14.70 1.62 -9.59
C ALA A 107 14.13 1.10 -8.26
N VAL A 108 13.61 -0.14 -8.28
CA VAL A 108 13.11 -0.84 -7.10
C VAL A 108 14.25 -1.66 -6.51
N LYS A 109 14.49 -1.55 -5.21
CA LYS A 109 15.64 -2.17 -4.54
C LYS A 109 15.22 -3.24 -3.55
N GLN A 110 15.89 -4.38 -3.59
CA GLN A 110 15.66 -5.44 -2.62
C GLN A 110 16.33 -5.10 -1.28
N ARG A 111 15.57 -5.15 -0.19
CA ARG A 111 16.03 -4.94 1.19
C ARG A 111 15.35 -5.95 2.10
N SER A 112 16.14 -6.77 2.80
CA SER A 112 15.64 -7.73 3.78
C SER A 112 14.54 -8.67 3.26
N GLY A 113 14.65 -9.09 2.00
CA GLY A 113 13.68 -9.97 1.32
C GLY A 113 12.53 -9.26 0.61
N MET A 114 12.34 -7.96 0.85
CA MET A 114 11.29 -7.15 0.21
C MET A 114 11.86 -6.31 -0.93
N TRP A 115 11.12 -6.15 -2.01
CA TRP A 115 11.33 -5.08 -2.98
C TRP A 115 10.78 -3.78 -2.42
N THR A 116 11.54 -2.70 -2.53
CA THR A 116 11.22 -1.40 -1.92
C THR A 116 11.44 -0.26 -2.91
N TRP A 117 10.52 0.70 -2.94
CA TRP A 117 10.68 1.94 -3.68
C TRP A 117 10.06 3.12 -2.92
N ASP A 118 10.90 4.11 -2.60
CA ASP A 118 10.45 5.42 -2.12
C ASP A 118 10.21 6.32 -3.33
N TYR A 119 8.97 6.28 -3.83
CA TYR A 119 8.54 7.02 -5.00
C TYR A 119 8.04 8.40 -4.60
N ARG A 120 8.56 9.43 -5.28
CA ARG A 120 8.11 10.81 -5.11
C ARG A 120 8.02 11.51 -6.46
N TYR A 121 6.80 11.76 -6.90
CA TYR A 121 6.53 12.52 -8.11
C TYR A 121 5.13 13.10 -8.05
N LEU A 122 4.98 14.39 -8.37
CA LEU A 122 3.74 15.12 -8.07
C LEU A 122 2.60 14.86 -9.07
N ALA A 123 2.83 14.08 -10.13
CA ALA A 123 1.79 13.68 -11.07
C ALA A 123 0.98 12.47 -10.57
N ASN A 124 -0.22 12.31 -11.12
CA ASN A 124 -0.98 11.07 -10.97
C ASN A 124 -0.19 9.93 -11.58
N THR A 125 -0.02 8.84 -10.83
CA THR A 125 0.83 7.72 -11.24
C THR A 125 0.09 6.40 -11.10
N GLU A 126 0.10 5.62 -12.18
CA GLU A 126 -0.34 4.23 -12.19
C GLU A 126 0.88 3.32 -12.04
N PHE A 127 0.85 2.43 -11.06
CA PHE A 127 1.89 1.43 -10.83
C PHE A 127 1.37 0.07 -11.25
N TYR A 128 1.97 -0.51 -12.28
CA TYR A 128 1.77 -1.88 -12.71
C TYR A 128 2.84 -2.76 -12.06
N LEU A 129 2.40 -3.64 -11.15
CA LEU A 129 3.27 -4.53 -10.40
C LEU A 129 3.57 -5.80 -11.21
N PRO A 130 4.68 -6.50 -10.93
CA PRO A 130 4.93 -7.81 -11.50
C PRO A 130 3.79 -8.78 -11.17
N SER A 131 3.46 -9.69 -12.10
CA SER A 131 2.27 -10.57 -11.99
C SER A 131 2.34 -11.57 -10.83
N SER A 132 3.56 -11.87 -10.39
CA SER A 132 3.90 -12.69 -9.23
C SER A 132 3.42 -12.04 -7.93
N VAL A 133 3.47 -10.71 -7.83
CA VAL A 133 3.10 -9.95 -6.63
C VAL A 133 1.63 -10.12 -6.27
N LYS A 134 1.37 -10.60 -5.04
CA LYS A 134 0.00 -10.78 -4.51
C LYS A 134 -0.36 -9.82 -3.38
N LEU A 135 0.64 -9.39 -2.61
CA LEU A 135 0.45 -8.63 -1.37
C LEU A 135 1.39 -7.43 -1.33
N PRO A 136 1.12 -6.39 -2.15
CA PRO A 136 1.86 -5.14 -2.04
C PRO A 136 1.43 -4.36 -0.80
N TYR A 137 2.38 -3.62 -0.25
CA TYR A 137 2.20 -2.69 0.86
C TYR A 137 2.48 -1.27 0.37
N VAL A 138 1.63 -0.33 0.77
CA VAL A 138 1.78 1.09 0.46
C VAL A 138 1.79 1.85 1.77
N ASN A 139 2.89 2.56 2.05
CA ASN A 139 3.09 3.29 3.30
C ASN A 139 2.84 2.39 4.53
N GLY A 140 3.30 1.14 4.46
CA GLY A 140 3.13 0.12 5.51
C GLY A 140 1.75 -0.56 5.57
N ASN A 141 0.79 -0.20 4.71
CA ASN A 141 -0.55 -0.80 4.71
C ASN A 141 -0.70 -1.84 3.60
N LEU A 142 -1.30 -2.99 3.91
CA LEU A 142 -1.54 -4.04 2.93
C LEU A 142 -2.62 -3.61 1.93
N ILE A 143 -2.32 -3.68 0.65
CA ILE A 143 -3.26 -3.44 -0.44
C ILE A 143 -3.67 -4.78 -1.04
N GLN A 144 -4.97 -5.03 -1.12
CA GLN A 144 -5.50 -6.20 -1.86
C GLN A 144 -5.80 -5.77 -3.28
N LEU A 145 -5.05 -6.33 -4.23
CA LEU A 145 -5.24 -6.05 -5.65
C LEU A 145 -6.48 -6.73 -6.23
N GLY A 146 -6.92 -7.86 -5.66
CA GLY A 146 -7.94 -8.70 -6.27
C GLY A 146 -7.49 -9.14 -7.68
N ASN A 147 -8.28 -8.79 -8.70
CA ASN A 147 -7.94 -9.03 -10.11
C ASN A 147 -7.19 -7.87 -10.79
N GLN A 148 -6.91 -6.79 -10.05
CA GLN A 148 -6.17 -5.64 -10.57
C GLN A 148 -4.69 -5.96 -10.68
N LYS A 149 -3.99 -5.29 -11.60
CA LYS A 149 -2.55 -5.50 -11.87
C LYS A 149 -1.65 -4.50 -11.12
N GLY A 150 -2.23 -3.63 -10.31
CA GLY A 150 -1.55 -2.43 -9.88
C GLY A 150 -2.35 -1.53 -8.97
N ILE A 151 -1.77 -0.38 -8.66
CA ILE A 151 -2.36 0.67 -7.83
C ILE A 151 -2.28 2.01 -8.57
N GLN A 152 -3.25 2.88 -8.33
CA GLN A 152 -3.20 4.26 -8.79
C GLN A 152 -3.00 5.17 -7.58
N CYS A 153 -2.19 6.20 -7.78
CA CYS A 153 -1.90 7.17 -6.76
C CYS A 153 -2.08 8.59 -7.32
N HIS A 154 -2.77 9.43 -6.54
CA HIS A 154 -3.05 10.82 -6.89
C HIS A 154 -2.16 11.75 -6.06
N GLY A 155 -1.37 12.60 -6.73
CA GLY A 155 -0.45 13.55 -6.08
C GLY A 155 0.70 12.87 -5.32
N CYS A 156 1.42 11.95 -5.95
CA CYS A 156 2.11 10.88 -5.24
C CYS A 156 3.37 11.21 -4.45
N GLN A 157 3.34 10.75 -3.21
CA GLN A 157 4.49 10.19 -2.51
C GLN A 157 4.06 8.84 -1.95
N VAL A 158 4.71 7.76 -2.36
CA VAL A 158 4.40 6.40 -1.90
C VAL A 158 5.67 5.64 -1.57
N PHE A 159 5.68 5.00 -0.40
CA PHE A 159 6.63 3.96 -0.09
C PHE A 159 5.99 2.61 -0.45
N LEU A 160 6.44 2.03 -1.56
CA LEU A 160 5.95 0.76 -2.08
C LEU A 160 6.85 -0.37 -1.61
N GLU A 161 6.25 -1.42 -1.06
CA GLU A 161 6.95 -2.63 -0.62
C GLU A 161 6.20 -3.87 -1.11
N TYR A 162 6.91 -4.92 -1.56
CA TYR A 162 6.27 -6.18 -1.94
C TYR A 162 7.26 -7.35 -1.98
N GLU A 163 6.70 -8.57 -2.03
CA GLU A 163 7.39 -9.82 -2.33
C GLU A 163 6.90 -10.34 -3.68
N LEU A 164 7.79 -10.90 -4.51
CA LEU A 164 7.38 -11.58 -5.74
C LEU A 164 6.60 -12.86 -5.41
N GLU A 165 7.04 -13.59 -4.39
CA GLU A 165 6.34 -14.76 -3.86
C GLU A 165 6.24 -14.64 -2.34
N PRO A 166 5.02 -14.52 -1.77
CA PRO A 166 4.86 -14.38 -0.35
C PRO A 166 5.24 -15.68 0.37
N THR A 167 5.97 -15.55 1.48
CA THR A 167 6.25 -16.69 2.35
C THR A 167 5.02 -17.02 3.20
N ILE A 168 4.39 -18.17 2.95
CA ILE A 168 3.14 -18.60 3.63
C ILE A 168 3.42 -19.79 4.55
N ILE A 169 3.15 -19.59 5.83
CA ILE A 169 3.16 -20.62 6.87
C ILE A 169 1.70 -21.00 7.16
N THR A 170 1.37 -22.28 7.10
CA THR A 170 0.03 -22.78 7.50
C THR A 170 0.14 -23.51 8.82
N LYS A 171 -0.65 -23.10 9.81
CA LYS A 171 -0.74 -23.73 11.12
C LYS A 171 -2.16 -24.26 11.29
N GLN A 172 -2.28 -25.56 11.55
CA GLN A 172 -3.56 -26.18 11.89
C GLN A 172 -3.85 -26.03 13.37
N VAL A 173 -5.09 -25.69 13.66
CA VAL A 173 -5.60 -25.50 15.02
C VAL A 173 -6.88 -26.30 15.18
N GLU A 174 -6.96 -27.13 16.22
CA GLU A 174 -8.14 -27.95 16.50
C GLU A 174 -9.08 -27.27 17.50
N TRP A 175 -10.38 -27.23 17.18
CA TRP A 175 -11.42 -26.71 18.05
C TRP A 175 -12.76 -27.39 17.78
N GLU A 176 -13.47 -27.81 18.84
CA GLU A 176 -14.76 -28.53 18.76
C GLU A 176 -14.76 -29.75 17.81
N GLY A 177 -13.64 -30.48 17.74
CA GLY A 177 -13.48 -31.63 16.84
C GLY A 177 -13.36 -31.27 15.35
N LYS A 178 -13.16 -29.97 15.04
CA LYS A 178 -12.85 -29.46 13.70
C LYS A 178 -11.41 -28.96 13.66
N SER A 179 -10.77 -29.07 12.49
CA SER A 179 -9.45 -28.48 12.22
C SER A 179 -9.61 -27.22 11.39
N PHE A 180 -8.89 -26.18 11.76
CA PHE A 180 -8.89 -24.87 11.12
C PHE A 180 -7.48 -24.52 10.64
N ASP A 181 -7.35 -24.15 9.38
CA ASP A 181 -6.11 -23.62 8.84
C ASP A 181 -6.00 -22.11 9.12
N VAL A 182 -5.04 -21.73 9.95
CA VAL A 182 -4.59 -20.35 10.09
C VAL A 182 -3.38 -20.15 9.20
N LYS A 183 -3.48 -19.24 8.23
CA LYS A 183 -2.35 -18.88 7.37
C LYS A 183 -1.65 -17.66 7.93
N ILE A 184 -0.33 -17.68 7.95
CA ILE A 184 0.51 -16.58 8.35
C ILE A 184 1.44 -16.27 7.19
N ILE A 185 1.37 -15.03 6.70
CA ILE A 185 2.14 -14.58 5.55
C ILE A 185 3.16 -13.58 6.06
N THR A 186 4.43 -13.96 6.03
CA THR A 186 5.53 -13.18 6.57
C THR A 186 6.89 -13.74 6.16
N LEU A 187 7.90 -12.87 6.07
CA LEU A 187 9.31 -13.24 5.98
C LEU A 187 9.94 -13.54 7.35
N ALA A 188 9.21 -13.34 8.46
CA ALA A 188 9.69 -13.66 9.80
C ALA A 188 9.53 -15.14 10.13
N ASP A 189 10.42 -15.68 10.96
CA ASP A 189 10.22 -17.02 11.52
C ASP A 189 9.15 -16.98 12.62
N ILE A 190 8.12 -17.81 12.47
CA ILE A 190 7.04 -18.01 13.45
C ILE A 190 6.98 -19.49 13.79
N PRO A 191 7.78 -19.95 14.78
CA PRO A 191 7.94 -21.36 15.06
C PRO A 191 6.64 -21.99 15.60
N LYS A 192 5.93 -21.26 16.46
CA LYS A 192 4.75 -21.77 17.17
C LYS A 192 3.62 -20.75 17.20
N LEU A 193 2.41 -21.23 16.95
CA LEU A 193 1.15 -20.51 17.13
C LEU A 193 0.36 -21.24 18.21
N ASP A 194 0.02 -20.52 19.27
CA ASP A 194 -0.73 -21.04 20.41
C ASP A 194 -2.16 -20.51 20.39
N LEU A 195 -3.15 -21.40 20.56
CA LEU A 195 -4.55 -21.05 20.75
C LEU A 195 -4.93 -21.24 22.22
N ASP A 196 -5.34 -20.17 22.87
CA ASP A 196 -6.01 -20.20 24.16
C ASP A 196 -7.53 -20.04 23.93
N GLN A 197 -8.24 -21.17 24.02
CA GLN A 197 -9.68 -21.23 23.78
C GLN A 197 -10.50 -20.49 24.85
N PRO A 198 -10.30 -20.70 26.17
CA PRO A 198 -10.98 -19.93 27.20
C PRO A 198 -10.83 -18.42 27.02
N ALA A 199 -9.63 -17.96 26.66
CA ALA A 199 -9.36 -16.55 26.45
C ALA A 199 -9.78 -16.05 25.06
N LYS A 200 -10.25 -16.93 24.15
CA LYS A 200 -10.52 -16.65 22.74
C LYS A 200 -9.36 -15.86 22.13
N SER A 201 -8.15 -16.41 22.23
CA SER A 201 -6.96 -15.71 21.76
C SER A 201 -5.95 -16.61 21.05
N LEU A 202 -5.32 -16.06 20.02
CA LEU A 202 -4.16 -16.61 19.36
C LEU A 202 -2.91 -15.85 19.80
N SER A 203 -1.81 -16.54 20.02
CA SER A 203 -0.54 -15.91 20.37
C SER A 203 0.66 -16.57 19.70
N PHE A 204 1.68 -15.77 19.41
CA PHE A 204 2.97 -16.25 18.93
C PHE A 204 4.08 -15.25 19.26
N GLU A 205 5.33 -15.73 19.22
CA GLU A 205 6.52 -14.92 19.48
C GLU A 205 6.98 -14.17 18.22
N VAL A 206 7.22 -12.87 18.39
CA VAL A 206 7.86 -12.02 17.39
C VAL A 206 9.36 -11.96 17.69
N THR A 207 10.14 -12.60 16.82
CA THR A 207 11.61 -12.70 16.95
C THR A 207 12.34 -11.53 16.28
N GLU A 208 11.71 -10.89 15.29
CA GLU A 208 12.25 -9.79 14.49
C GLU A 208 11.24 -8.63 14.39
N PRO A 209 11.62 -7.41 14.82
CA PRO A 209 10.77 -6.23 14.68
C PRO A 209 10.74 -5.73 13.24
N GLY A 210 9.71 -4.96 12.90
CA GLY A 210 9.55 -4.25 11.63
C GLY A 210 9.17 -5.14 10.45
N LYS A 211 8.85 -6.42 10.68
CA LYS A 211 8.41 -7.34 9.64
C LYS A 211 6.90 -7.24 9.43
N HIS A 212 6.47 -7.28 8.17
CA HIS A 212 5.06 -7.46 7.83
C HIS A 212 4.60 -8.85 8.27
N ILE A 213 3.51 -8.89 9.01
CA ILE A 213 2.83 -10.14 9.37
C ILE A 213 1.36 -10.00 8.99
N THR A 214 0.90 -10.90 8.14
CA THR A 214 -0.51 -10.95 7.73
C THR A 214 -1.08 -12.31 8.10
N LEU A 215 -2.09 -12.34 8.96
CA LEU A 215 -2.81 -13.55 9.32
C LEU A 215 -4.11 -13.65 8.52
N VAL A 216 -4.44 -14.86 8.07
CA VAL A 216 -5.75 -15.21 7.51
C VAL A 216 -6.39 -16.19 8.47
N ILE A 217 -7.36 -15.70 9.25
CA ILE A 217 -7.98 -16.40 10.37
C ILE A 217 -9.43 -16.74 9.99
N PRO A 218 -9.86 -18.02 10.01
CA PRO A 218 -11.26 -18.36 9.85
C PRO A 218 -12.11 -17.72 10.97
N ARG A 219 -13.16 -16.97 10.62
CA ARG A 219 -14.01 -16.28 11.62
C ARG A 219 -14.71 -17.26 12.57
N GLU A 220 -14.94 -18.49 12.12
CA GLU A 220 -15.49 -19.55 12.97
C GLU A 220 -14.54 -19.87 14.14
N LEU A 221 -13.22 -19.89 13.89
CA LEU A 221 -12.21 -20.19 14.92
C LEU A 221 -12.11 -19.07 15.96
N LEU A 222 -12.12 -17.82 15.51
CA LEU A 222 -12.01 -16.66 16.38
C LEU A 222 -12.92 -15.53 15.88
N TRP A 223 -13.79 -15.03 16.75
CA TRP A 223 -14.75 -13.99 16.37
C TRP A 223 -14.07 -12.63 16.24
N SER A 224 -14.30 -11.97 15.10
CA SER A 224 -13.87 -10.59 14.82
C SER A 224 -14.94 -9.59 15.31
N PRO A 225 -14.55 -8.34 15.67
CA PRO A 225 -13.23 -7.75 15.49
C PRO A 225 -12.18 -8.26 16.48
N TYR A 226 -10.90 -8.07 16.15
CA TYR A 226 -9.80 -8.48 17.02
C TYR A 226 -9.24 -7.30 17.82
N ASP A 227 -8.70 -7.57 19.00
CA ASP A 227 -7.70 -6.72 19.64
C ASP A 227 -6.33 -7.37 19.51
N VAL A 228 -5.32 -6.56 19.22
CA VAL A 228 -3.95 -7.03 19.04
C VAL A 228 -3.05 -6.31 20.03
N ALA A 229 -2.38 -7.09 20.88
CA ALA A 229 -1.41 -6.61 21.85
C ALA A 229 -0.04 -7.22 21.59
N LEU A 230 1.02 -6.43 21.78
CA LEU A 230 2.41 -6.87 21.83
C LEU A 230 2.93 -6.59 23.24
N ASN A 231 3.41 -7.63 23.95
CA ASN A 231 3.81 -7.53 25.35
C ASN A 231 2.74 -6.82 26.21
N ASP A 232 1.48 -7.27 26.07
CA ASP A 232 0.30 -6.74 26.75
C ASP A 232 -0.07 -5.27 26.44
N LYS A 233 0.57 -4.64 25.43
CA LYS A 233 0.23 -3.29 24.96
C LYS A 233 -0.46 -3.34 23.61
N LEU A 234 -1.62 -2.69 23.49
CA LEU A 234 -2.35 -2.61 22.22
C LEU A 234 -1.49 -1.93 21.13
N ILE A 235 -1.53 -2.51 19.93
CA ILE A 235 -0.84 -1.97 18.74
C ILE A 235 -1.82 -1.74 17.59
N LEU A 236 -1.38 -0.93 16.62
CA LEU A 236 -2.13 -0.71 15.39
C LEU A 236 -2.18 -1.98 14.54
N LYS A 237 -3.31 -2.14 13.85
CA LYS A 237 -3.61 -3.25 12.98
C LYS A 237 -4.49 -2.77 11.83
N GLN A 238 -4.44 -3.50 10.74
CA GLN A 238 -5.40 -3.40 9.65
C GLN A 238 -6.18 -4.71 9.59
N GLU A 239 -7.50 -4.64 9.78
CA GLU A 239 -8.39 -5.79 9.74
C GLU A 239 -9.36 -5.68 8.56
N ARG A 240 -9.62 -6.78 7.87
CA ARG A 240 -10.63 -6.86 6.82
C ARG A 240 -11.32 -8.22 6.84
N LEU A 241 -12.64 -8.21 6.71
CA LEU A 241 -13.44 -9.41 6.51
C LEU A 241 -13.49 -9.74 5.01
N ASP A 242 -13.15 -10.98 4.69
CA ASP A 242 -13.26 -11.55 3.34
C ASP A 242 -14.66 -12.13 3.10
N VAL A 243 -15.05 -12.26 1.83
CA VAL A 243 -16.36 -12.79 1.41
C VAL A 243 -16.55 -14.24 1.89
N ASP A 244 -15.45 -15.01 1.95
CA ASP A 244 -15.43 -16.41 2.40
C ASP A 244 -15.50 -16.57 3.93
N GLY A 245 -15.75 -15.50 4.70
CA GLY A 245 -15.80 -15.56 6.16
C GLY A 245 -14.43 -15.75 6.83
N LYS A 246 -13.35 -15.44 6.12
CA LYS A 246 -11.99 -15.34 6.67
C LYS A 246 -11.69 -13.89 7.02
N VAL A 247 -10.89 -13.67 8.07
CA VAL A 247 -10.46 -12.35 8.48
C VAL A 247 -8.98 -12.21 8.14
N TRP A 248 -8.65 -11.18 7.36
CA TRP A 248 -7.29 -10.76 7.07
C TRP A 248 -6.87 -9.73 8.12
N LEU A 249 -5.82 -10.06 8.88
CA LEU A 249 -5.27 -9.22 9.93
C LEU A 249 -3.81 -8.91 9.61
N HIS A 250 -3.54 -7.66 9.25
CA HIS A 250 -2.19 -7.17 8.95
C HIS A 250 -1.65 -6.32 10.10
N ILE A 251 -0.40 -6.57 10.47
CA ILE A 251 0.31 -5.92 11.57
C ILE A 251 1.80 -5.76 11.25
N ILE A 252 2.42 -4.74 11.84
CA ILE A 252 3.87 -4.51 11.82
C ILE A 252 4.34 -4.30 13.27
N PRO A 253 4.79 -5.36 13.95
CA PRO A 253 5.32 -5.25 15.31
C PRO A 253 6.59 -4.39 15.32
N LYS A 254 6.68 -3.40 16.20
CA LYS A 254 7.86 -2.50 16.29
C LYS A 254 8.96 -3.02 17.20
N GLU A 255 8.66 -4.04 18.00
CA GLU A 255 9.54 -4.61 19.02
C GLU A 255 9.39 -6.14 19.02
N LYS A 256 10.29 -6.82 19.73
CA LYS A 256 10.22 -8.28 19.94
C LYS A 256 9.28 -8.63 21.11
N GLY A 257 8.80 -9.87 21.13
CA GLY A 257 8.06 -10.44 22.25
C GLY A 257 6.73 -11.08 21.82
N THR A 258 5.84 -11.27 22.78
CA THR A 258 4.62 -12.05 22.56
C THR A 258 3.54 -11.18 21.93
N LEU A 259 3.10 -11.57 20.74
CA LEU A 259 1.91 -11.01 20.12
C LEU A 259 0.70 -11.83 20.54
N LYS A 260 -0.36 -11.16 20.99
CA LYS A 260 -1.65 -11.74 21.37
C LYS A 260 -2.78 -11.10 20.58
N ILE A 261 -3.59 -11.93 19.93
CA ILE A 261 -4.75 -11.55 19.12
C ILE A 261 -5.99 -12.10 19.84
N THR A 262 -6.89 -11.25 20.28
CA THR A 262 -8.08 -11.65 21.06
C THR A 262 -9.34 -11.27 20.31
N GLY A 263 -10.27 -12.22 20.16
CA GLY A 263 -11.59 -11.93 19.58
C GLY A 263 -12.47 -11.17 20.56
N VAL A 264 -12.93 -9.98 20.17
CA VAL A 264 -13.85 -9.19 21.00
C VAL A 264 -15.29 -9.38 20.52
N SER A 265 -16.18 -9.71 21.45
CA SER A 265 -17.62 -9.70 21.17
C SER A 265 -18.13 -8.28 21.26
N VAL A 266 -18.68 -7.75 20.16
CA VAL A 266 -19.42 -6.47 20.17
C VAL A 266 -20.87 -6.63 20.64
N VAL A 267 -21.33 -7.86 20.90
CA VAL A 267 -22.62 -8.09 21.53
C VAL A 267 -22.43 -7.89 23.04
N PRO A 268 -23.12 -6.91 23.67
CA PRO A 268 -23.14 -6.83 25.12
C PRO A 268 -23.63 -8.18 25.64
N GLU A 269 -22.80 -8.86 26.43
CA GLU A 269 -23.24 -10.00 27.19
C GLU A 269 -24.22 -9.47 28.24
N PHE A 270 -25.50 -9.30 27.85
CA PHE A 270 -26.55 -9.22 28.84
C PHE A 270 -26.52 -10.56 29.55
N PRO A 271 -26.26 -10.60 30.87
CA PRO A 271 -26.35 -11.85 31.59
C PRO A 271 -27.78 -12.34 31.35
N PHE A 272 -27.99 -13.54 30.77
CA PHE A 272 -29.33 -14.06 30.52
C PHE A 272 -30.21 -14.01 31.78
N ALA A 273 -29.59 -14.06 32.97
CA ALA A 273 -30.20 -13.81 34.26
C ALA A 273 -30.92 -12.45 34.35
N THR A 274 -30.39 -11.37 33.79
CA THR A 274 -31.04 -10.04 33.81
C THR A 274 -32.31 -9.99 32.97
N ILE A 275 -32.31 -10.63 31.80
CA ILE A 275 -33.51 -10.78 30.95
C ILE A 275 -34.56 -11.65 31.65
N LEU A 276 -34.12 -12.72 32.32
CA LEU A 276 -35.01 -13.60 33.08
C LEU A 276 -35.61 -12.90 34.32
N VAL A 277 -34.84 -12.07 35.01
CA VAL A 277 -35.29 -11.30 36.19
C VAL A 277 -36.26 -10.19 35.77
N LEU A 278 -35.98 -9.47 34.68
CA LEU A 278 -36.89 -8.44 34.16
C LEU A 278 -38.20 -9.05 33.63
N SER A 279 -38.15 -10.19 32.96
CA SER A 279 -39.36 -10.87 32.46
C SER A 279 -40.22 -11.43 33.60
N THR A 280 -39.61 -12.01 34.64
CA THR A 280 -40.34 -12.46 35.84
C THR A 280 -40.92 -11.30 36.63
N ALA A 281 -40.20 -10.17 36.76
CA ALA A 281 -40.72 -8.96 37.38
C ALA A 281 -41.91 -8.37 36.61
N MET A 282 -41.84 -8.29 35.28
CA MET A 282 -42.97 -7.81 34.46
C MET A 282 -44.19 -8.74 34.56
N ALA A 283 -43.98 -10.07 34.56
CA ALA A 283 -45.08 -11.03 34.74
C ALA A 283 -45.74 -10.88 36.12
N ALA A 284 -44.97 -10.67 37.18
CA ALA A 284 -45.49 -10.44 38.53
C ALA A 284 -46.27 -9.12 38.64
N ILE A 285 -45.81 -8.05 38.00
CA ILE A 285 -46.52 -6.76 37.95
C ILE A 285 -47.85 -6.90 37.19
N VAL A 286 -47.88 -7.58 36.05
CA VAL A 286 -49.11 -7.84 35.30
C VAL A 286 -50.09 -8.72 36.10
N TYR A 287 -49.58 -9.70 36.83
CA TYR A 287 -50.42 -10.59 37.65
C TYR A 287 -51.04 -9.86 38.86
N THR A 288 -50.23 -9.07 39.57
CA THR A 288 -50.68 -8.30 40.75
C THR A 288 -51.65 -7.17 40.36
N THR A 289 -51.41 -6.49 39.24
CA THR A 289 -52.32 -5.44 38.75
C THR A 289 -53.65 -6.01 38.23
N ARG A 290 -53.67 -7.22 37.65
CA ARG A 290 -54.93 -7.91 37.27
C ARG A 290 -55.78 -8.33 38.46
N PHE A 291 -55.17 -8.75 39.58
CA PHE A 291 -55.90 -9.17 40.76
C PHE A 291 -56.43 -8.00 41.61
N SER A 292 -55.80 -6.82 41.60
CA SER A 292 -56.31 -5.65 42.31
C SER A 292 -57.51 -4.95 41.65
N ARG A 293 -57.86 -5.33 40.41
CA ARG A 293 -58.98 -4.76 39.62
C ARG A 293 -60.24 -5.64 39.61
N ARG A 294 -60.35 -6.63 40.51
CA ARG A 294 -61.59 -7.42 40.71
C ARG A 294 -62.22 -7.11 42.05
#